data_AF-A0A7J4FVT1-F1
#
_entry.id   AF-A0A7J4FVT1-F1
#
_cell.length_a   1.000
_cell.length_b   1.000
_cell.length_c   1.000
_cell.angle_alpha   90.00
_cell.angle_beta   90.00
_cell.angle_gamma   90.00
#
_symmetry.space_group_name_H-M   'P 1'
#
loop_
_entity.id
_entity.type
_entity.pdbx_description
1 polymer ?
#
loop_
_entity_poly.entity_id
_entity_poly.type
_entity_poly.pdbx_seq_one_letter_code
_entity_poly.pdbx_strand_id
1 'polypeptide(L)'
;MFWCRFRSLNKLEGSKRSSKWREILKERFPSVDSVGRIASQIYLDEVRKANSKLYSVIRRMKALSPIESFWVGILDGHEMITTRDCSCEDCLIRRVRTLDGEIEQYYHRYVTFLLAGPKITLLLDAEPIRRGEDEVSACMRLIERVCKNFPRAFKVVACDGLYLQAKVLNLLDQHKKYIIAVLKDENRVIYRDANGLFSIVSPERFKDGKVEYEIWDVDHLASWDNYPKEMRVVKSFERTTERRHAASGFLSGRKWETVTSETT
;
A
#
# COMPACT_ATOMS: atom_id res chain seq x y z
N MET A 1 10.37 12.83 2.56
CA MET A 1 10.31 14.06 3.41
C MET A 1 10.18 13.67 4.88
N PHE A 2 11.26 13.78 5.66
CA PHE A 2 11.28 13.39 7.09
C PHE A 2 10.46 14.35 7.99
N TRP A 3 10.31 15.61 7.59
CA TRP A 3 9.57 16.62 8.37
C TRP A 3 8.04 16.51 8.29
N CYS A 4 7.48 15.85 7.28
CA CYS A 4 6.03 15.62 7.19
C CYS A 4 5.50 14.68 8.29
N ARG A 5 6.39 14.06 9.07
CA ARG A 5 6.03 13.27 10.27
C ARG A 5 5.66 14.15 11.46
N PHE A 6 6.03 15.43 11.45
CA PHE A 6 5.63 16.36 12.50
C PHE A 6 4.21 16.86 12.24
N ARG A 7 3.36 16.81 13.27
CA ARG A 7 1.95 17.26 13.18
C ARG A 7 1.78 18.77 12.97
N SER A 8 2.85 19.55 13.13
CA SER A 8 2.87 20.98 12.82
C SER A 8 4.30 21.45 12.57
N LEU A 9 4.46 22.53 11.82
CA LEU A 9 5.77 23.16 11.64
C LEU A 9 6.31 23.72 12.96
N ASN A 10 5.46 24.13 13.91
CA ASN A 10 5.91 24.50 15.25
C ASN A 10 6.60 23.35 15.99
N LYS A 11 6.13 22.10 15.83
CA LYS A 11 6.85 20.93 16.37
C LYS A 11 8.19 20.70 15.67
N LEU A 12 8.30 21.04 14.39
CA LEU A 12 9.57 21.02 13.66
C LEU A 12 10.54 22.07 14.24
N GLU A 13 10.08 23.28 14.56
CA GLU A 13 10.84 24.33 15.26
C GLU A 13 11.48 23.83 16.55
N GLY A 14 10.69 23.18 17.40
CA GLY A 14 11.18 22.59 18.66
C GLY A 14 12.26 21.53 18.44
N SER A 15 12.21 20.81 17.31
CA SER A 15 13.18 19.77 16.99
C SER A 15 14.54 20.30 16.53
N LYS A 16 14.65 21.58 16.13
CA LYS A 16 15.87 22.19 15.57
C LYS A 16 17.08 22.11 16.50
N ARG A 17 16.85 22.00 17.81
CA ARG A 17 17.92 21.89 18.82
C ARG A 17 18.60 20.52 18.84
N SER A 18 18.04 19.51 18.18
CA SER A 18 18.64 18.19 18.08
C SER A 18 19.98 18.24 17.33
N SER A 19 21.02 17.60 17.88
CA SER A 19 22.33 17.45 17.24
C SER A 19 22.24 16.74 15.88
N LYS A 20 21.26 15.86 15.70
CA LYS A 20 21.03 15.11 14.44
C LYS A 20 20.82 16.02 13.23
N TRP A 21 20.18 17.18 13.41
CA TRP A 21 19.95 18.10 12.29
C TRP A 21 21.24 18.75 11.79
N ARG A 22 22.19 19.02 12.69
CA ARG A 22 23.52 19.54 12.32
C ARG A 22 24.34 18.50 11.55
N GLU A 23 24.21 17.23 11.93
CA GLU A 23 24.86 16.12 11.24
C GLU A 23 24.30 15.90 9.82
N ILE A 24 22.97 15.97 9.67
CA ILE A 24 22.28 15.72 8.39
C ILE A 24 22.45 16.88 7.42
N LEU A 25 22.18 18.12 7.85
CA LEU A 25 22.13 19.27 6.95
C LEU A 25 23.51 19.89 6.71
N LYS A 26 24.49 19.60 7.59
CA LYS A 26 25.83 20.23 7.61
C LYS A 26 25.80 21.77 7.71
N GLU A 27 24.62 22.36 7.85
CA GLU A 27 24.32 23.78 7.93
C GLU A 27 23.21 24.05 8.97
N ARG A 28 22.89 25.33 9.20
CA ARG A 28 21.83 25.73 10.12
C ARG A 28 20.46 25.31 9.56
N PHE A 29 19.64 24.71 10.42
CA PHE A 29 18.28 24.35 10.06
C PHE A 29 17.43 25.61 9.73
N PRO A 30 16.69 25.65 8.60
CA PRO A 30 15.94 26.83 8.15
C PRO A 30 14.81 27.23 9.12
N SER A 31 14.36 28.50 9.05
CA SER A 31 13.18 28.93 9.83
C SER A 31 11.92 28.16 9.39
N VAL A 32 10.93 28.02 10.26
CA VAL A 32 9.65 27.38 9.87
C VAL A 32 8.98 28.17 8.75
N ASP A 33 9.03 29.50 8.81
CA ASP A 33 8.50 30.37 7.75
C ASP A 33 9.20 30.12 6.42
N SER A 34 10.52 29.89 6.44
CA SER A 34 11.27 29.56 5.23
C SER A 34 10.84 28.20 4.68
N VAL A 35 10.66 27.19 5.53
CA VAL A 35 10.15 25.88 5.11
C VAL A 35 8.76 26.01 4.50
N GLY A 36 7.85 26.74 5.15
CA GLY A 36 6.49 26.98 4.66
C GLY A 36 6.46 27.72 3.33
N ARG A 37 7.20 28.83 3.23
CA ARG A 37 7.30 29.65 2.00
C ARG A 37 7.92 28.88 0.84
N ILE A 38 8.96 28.08 1.08
CA ILE A 38 9.56 27.25 0.02
C ILE A 38 8.57 26.16 -0.38
N ALA A 39 7.92 25.50 0.59
CA ALA A 39 6.95 24.46 0.30
C ALA A 39 5.77 24.95 -0.57
N SER A 40 5.29 26.19 -0.35
CA SER A 40 4.23 26.78 -1.17
C SER A 40 4.67 27.15 -2.60
N GLN A 41 5.97 27.15 -2.88
CA GLN A 41 6.55 27.43 -4.19
C GLN A 41 6.93 26.15 -4.95
N ILE A 42 6.70 24.96 -4.37
CA ILE A 42 7.05 23.69 -5.01
C ILE A 42 6.04 23.35 -6.10
N TYR A 43 6.52 23.29 -7.34
CA TYR A 43 5.75 22.77 -8.47
C TYR A 43 5.81 21.24 -8.50
N LEU A 44 4.64 20.58 -8.49
CA LEU A 44 4.55 19.12 -8.44
C LEU A 44 5.24 18.43 -9.62
N ASP A 45 5.18 19.02 -10.82
CA ASP A 45 5.80 18.44 -12.00
C ASP A 45 7.33 18.46 -11.92
N GLU A 46 7.92 19.46 -11.28
CA GLU A 46 9.36 19.48 -11.01
C GLU A 46 9.77 18.41 -9.99
N VAL A 47 8.94 18.17 -8.97
CA VAL A 47 9.13 17.06 -8.03
C VAL A 47 9.09 15.72 -8.76
N ARG A 48 8.13 15.52 -9.66
CA ARG A 48 8.01 14.30 -10.47
C ARG A 48 9.20 14.11 -11.41
N LYS A 49 9.69 15.18 -12.04
CA LYS A 49 10.92 15.15 -12.86
C LYS A 49 12.14 14.77 -12.02
N ALA A 50 12.30 15.37 -10.84
CA ALA A 50 13.37 15.03 -9.91
C ALA A 50 13.31 13.55 -9.50
N ASN A 51 12.10 13.04 -9.22
CA ASN A 51 11.89 11.64 -8.87
C ASN A 51 12.21 10.68 -10.03
N SER A 52 11.86 11.06 -11.27
CA SER A 52 12.22 10.30 -12.47
C SER A 52 13.73 10.24 -12.71
N LYS A 53 14.44 11.34 -12.41
CA LYS A 53 15.90 11.40 -12.44
C LYS A 53 16.52 10.53 -11.35
N LEU A 54 15.97 10.55 -10.14
CA LEU A 54 16.38 9.69 -9.03
C LEU A 54 16.26 8.21 -9.41
N TYR A 55 15.11 7.79 -9.92
CA TYR A 55 14.91 6.43 -10.43
C TYR A 55 15.99 6.05 -11.46
N SER A 56 16.26 6.92 -12.43
CA SER A 56 17.25 6.68 -13.49
C SER A 56 18.68 6.54 -12.94
N VAL A 57 19.03 7.29 -11.89
CA VAL A 57 20.33 7.17 -11.22
C VAL A 57 20.42 5.84 -10.48
N ILE A 58 19.45 5.52 -9.62
CA ILE A 58 19.45 4.29 -8.81
C ILE A 58 19.45 3.05 -9.72
N ARG A 59 18.69 3.08 -10.84
CA ARG A 59 18.67 2.01 -11.84
C ARG A 59 20.04 1.81 -12.48
N ARG A 60 20.74 2.88 -12.90
CA ARG A 60 22.09 2.81 -13.48
C ARG A 60 23.14 2.30 -12.49
N MET A 61 22.99 2.66 -11.22
CA MET A 61 23.83 2.16 -10.14
C MET A 61 23.57 0.69 -9.77
N LYS A 62 22.57 0.05 -10.38
CA LYS A 62 22.13 -1.32 -10.05
C LYS A 62 21.77 -1.49 -8.57
N ALA A 63 21.31 -0.42 -7.93
CA ALA A 63 20.93 -0.43 -6.51
C ALA A 63 19.50 -0.97 -6.29
N LEU A 64 18.71 -1.09 -7.37
CA LEU A 64 17.42 -1.76 -7.36
C LEU A 64 17.58 -3.22 -7.78
N SER A 65 16.79 -4.11 -7.18
CA SER A 65 16.68 -5.51 -7.56
C SER A 65 15.22 -5.97 -7.57
N PRO A 66 14.83 -6.92 -8.44
CA PRO A 66 13.49 -7.47 -8.44
C PRO A 66 13.22 -8.33 -7.20
N ILE A 67 11.95 -8.64 -6.96
CA ILE A 67 11.46 -9.60 -5.95
C ILE A 67 11.15 -10.90 -6.69
N GLU A 68 11.81 -12.01 -6.33
CA GLU A 68 11.58 -13.33 -6.95
C GLU A 68 11.52 -13.28 -8.50
N SER A 69 12.43 -12.52 -9.12
CA SER A 69 12.52 -12.23 -10.56
C SER A 69 11.51 -11.23 -11.15
N PHE A 70 10.55 -10.74 -10.37
CA PHE A 70 9.57 -9.74 -10.81
C PHE A 70 9.88 -8.34 -10.31
N TRP A 71 9.69 -7.37 -11.21
CA TRP A 71 9.62 -5.97 -10.83
C TRP A 71 8.18 -5.62 -10.50
N VAL A 72 7.92 -5.34 -9.22
CA VAL A 72 6.58 -5.16 -8.66
C VAL A 72 6.35 -3.70 -8.31
N GLY A 73 5.30 -3.10 -8.88
CA GLY A 73 4.73 -1.85 -8.41
C GLY A 73 3.73 -2.11 -7.30
N ILE A 74 3.71 -1.35 -6.21
CA ILE A 74 2.71 -1.42 -5.15
C ILE A 74 1.81 -0.20 -5.27
N LEU A 75 0.51 -0.43 -5.31
CA LEU A 75 -0.52 0.59 -5.35
C LEU A 75 -1.30 0.54 -4.02
N ASP A 76 -1.35 1.67 -3.32
CA ASP A 76 -2.02 1.77 -2.03
C ASP A 76 -2.57 3.18 -1.75
N GLY A 77 -3.72 3.23 -1.07
CA GLY A 77 -4.41 4.45 -0.68
C GLY A 77 -4.02 4.89 0.73
N HIS A 78 -3.48 6.10 0.87
CA HIS A 78 -2.97 6.61 2.14
C HIS A 78 -3.63 7.92 2.55
N GLU A 79 -4.17 7.97 3.77
CA GLU A 79 -4.64 9.22 4.39
C GLU A 79 -3.46 10.00 4.97
N MET A 80 -3.36 11.26 4.55
CA MET A 80 -2.31 12.19 4.93
C MET A 80 -2.95 13.46 5.45
N ILE A 81 -2.46 13.95 6.58
CA ILE A 81 -2.88 15.22 7.19
C ILE A 81 -4.36 15.19 7.54
N THR A 82 -4.65 15.03 8.83
CA THR A 82 -6.02 15.02 9.35
C THR A 82 -6.11 16.07 10.45
N THR A 83 -6.98 17.07 10.26
CA THR A 83 -7.06 18.26 11.13
C THR A 83 -8.50 18.72 11.30
N ARG A 84 -8.74 19.46 12.39
CA ARG A 84 -10.03 20.11 12.70
C ARG A 84 -9.91 21.64 12.66
N ASP A 85 -8.68 22.14 12.63
CA ASP A 85 -8.38 23.55 12.91
C ASP A 85 -8.24 24.39 11.63
N CYS A 86 -7.89 23.74 10.52
CA CYS A 86 -7.65 24.43 9.24
C CYS A 86 -8.11 23.59 8.05
N SER A 87 -8.50 24.27 6.99
CA SER A 87 -8.92 23.67 5.72
C SER A 87 -8.26 24.38 4.56
N CYS A 88 -8.16 23.71 3.42
CA CYS A 88 -7.90 24.32 2.12
C CYS A 88 -8.99 23.93 1.12
N GLU A 89 -8.93 24.50 -0.07
CA GLU A 89 -9.88 24.23 -1.15
C GLU A 89 -9.91 22.76 -1.61
N ASP A 90 -8.81 22.03 -1.42
CA ASP A 90 -8.68 20.62 -1.82
C ASP A 90 -9.00 19.61 -0.71
N CYS A 91 -9.20 20.06 0.53
CA CYS A 91 -9.43 19.16 1.68
C CYS A 91 -10.69 18.30 1.49
N LEU A 92 -10.57 16.99 1.62
CA LEU A 92 -11.73 16.12 1.84
C LEU A 92 -12.33 16.43 3.21
N ILE A 93 -13.65 16.27 3.35
CA ILE A 93 -14.40 16.64 4.56
C ILE A 93 -15.20 15.42 5.01
N ARG A 94 -15.09 15.07 6.31
CA ARG A 94 -15.95 14.07 6.96
C ARG A 94 -16.47 14.62 8.28
N ARG A 95 -17.69 14.21 8.67
CA ARG A 95 -18.20 14.46 10.02
C ARG A 95 -17.73 13.36 10.95
N VAL A 96 -17.21 13.75 12.11
CA VAL A 96 -16.77 12.82 13.15
C VAL A 96 -17.50 13.13 14.45
N ARG A 97 -17.96 12.07 15.13
CA ARG A 97 -18.63 12.19 16.42
C ARG A 97 -17.58 12.31 17.53
N THR A 98 -17.67 13.36 18.33
CA THR A 98 -16.88 13.58 19.54
C THR A 98 -17.79 13.54 20.76
N LEU A 99 -17.19 13.66 21.95
CA LEU A 99 -17.95 13.81 23.21
C LEU A 99 -18.83 15.07 23.20
N ASP A 100 -18.44 16.09 22.45
CA ASP A 100 -19.08 17.41 22.40
C ASP A 100 -20.04 17.58 21.21
N GLY A 101 -20.26 16.53 20.41
CA GLY A 101 -21.17 16.54 19.25
C GLY A 101 -20.53 16.07 17.94
N GLU A 102 -21.19 16.30 16.81
CA GLU A 102 -20.57 16.09 15.50
C GLU A 102 -19.76 17.31 15.09
N ILE A 103 -18.53 17.09 14.67
CA ILE A 103 -17.65 18.14 14.13
C ILE A 103 -17.13 17.76 12.75
N GLU A 104 -16.82 18.77 11.95
CA GLU A 104 -16.17 18.58 10.66
C GLU A 104 -14.67 18.32 10.85
N GLN A 105 -14.15 17.39 10.06
CA GLN A 105 -12.75 17.05 10.00
C GLN A 105 -12.27 17.13 8.55
N TYR A 106 -11.17 17.86 8.35
CA TYR A 106 -10.54 18.08 7.06
C TYR A 106 -9.35 17.14 6.92
N TYR A 107 -9.21 16.52 5.75
CA TYR A 107 -8.13 15.60 5.49
C TYR A 107 -7.74 15.52 4.01
N HIS A 108 -6.53 15.01 3.73
CA HIS A 108 -6.14 14.65 2.37
C HIS A 108 -5.92 13.14 2.27
N ARG A 109 -6.18 12.58 1.10
CA ARG A 109 -5.83 11.20 0.77
C ARG A 109 -5.11 11.17 -0.56
N TYR A 110 -4.21 10.20 -0.69
CA TYR A 110 -3.41 10.00 -1.88
C TYR A 110 -3.44 8.54 -2.25
N VAL A 111 -3.48 8.25 -3.54
CA VAL A 111 -3.06 6.95 -4.05
C VAL A 111 -1.57 7.05 -4.33
N THR A 112 -0.79 6.08 -3.87
CA THR A 112 0.66 6.05 -4.04
C THR A 112 1.08 4.88 -4.90
N PHE A 113 2.14 5.07 -5.69
CA PHE A 113 2.74 4.01 -6.50
C PHE A 113 4.21 3.85 -6.12
N LEU A 114 4.53 2.74 -5.48
CA LEU A 114 5.88 2.39 -5.05
C LEU A 114 6.46 1.35 -5.99
N LEU A 115 7.75 1.41 -6.31
CA LEU A 115 8.49 0.29 -6.88
C LEU A 115 9.09 -0.50 -5.73
N ALA A 116 8.63 -1.73 -5.56
CA ALA A 116 9.09 -2.63 -4.53
C ALA A 116 10.48 -3.19 -4.86
N GLY A 117 11.33 -3.28 -3.84
CA GLY A 117 12.61 -3.95 -3.91
C GLY A 117 13.02 -4.44 -2.53
N PRO A 118 13.77 -5.55 -2.42
CA PRO A 118 14.08 -6.21 -1.15
C PRO A 118 14.92 -5.33 -0.19
N LYS A 119 15.70 -4.40 -0.75
CA LYS A 119 16.54 -3.46 0.03
C LYS A 119 16.03 -2.03 -0.02
N ILE A 120 15.42 -1.64 -1.13
CA ILE A 120 15.01 -0.26 -1.40
C ILE A 120 13.63 -0.31 -2.05
N THR A 121 12.67 0.37 -1.41
CA THR A 121 11.37 0.69 -1.99
C THR A 121 11.39 2.15 -2.41
N LEU A 122 11.05 2.42 -3.67
CA LEU A 122 11.09 3.77 -4.24
C LEU A 122 9.68 4.24 -4.57
N LEU A 123 9.23 5.34 -3.99
CA LEU A 123 8.02 6.03 -4.45
C LEU A 123 8.24 6.52 -5.88
N LEU A 124 7.45 6.07 -6.85
CA LEU A 124 7.52 6.52 -8.25
C LEU A 124 6.64 7.76 -8.47
N ASP A 125 5.44 7.78 -7.91
CA ASP A 125 4.52 8.91 -7.98
C ASP A 125 3.39 8.76 -6.94
N ALA A 126 2.65 9.84 -6.72
CA ALA A 126 1.44 9.87 -5.90
C ALA A 126 0.39 10.79 -6.54
N GLU A 127 -0.88 10.43 -6.38
CA GLU A 127 -2.01 11.20 -6.89
C GLU A 127 -2.96 11.56 -5.74
N PRO A 128 -3.27 12.86 -5.52
CA PRO A 128 -4.29 13.25 -4.56
C PRO A 128 -5.67 12.80 -5.03
N ILE A 129 -6.48 12.33 -4.08
CA ILE A 129 -7.92 12.13 -4.27
C ILE A 129 -8.58 13.51 -4.12
N ARG A 130 -9.27 13.96 -5.18
CA ARG A 130 -9.91 15.28 -5.21
C ARG A 130 -11.29 15.25 -4.54
N ARG A 131 -11.82 16.42 -4.20
CA ARG A 131 -13.21 16.55 -3.74
C ARG A 131 -14.18 15.98 -4.78
N GLY A 132 -15.13 15.17 -4.31
CA GLY A 132 -16.12 14.51 -5.17
C GLY A 132 -15.58 13.32 -5.96
N GLU A 133 -14.32 12.95 -5.76
CA GLU A 133 -13.67 11.84 -6.45
C GLU A 133 -13.56 10.60 -5.55
N ASP A 134 -13.68 9.41 -6.14
CA ASP A 134 -13.32 8.16 -5.48
C ASP A 134 -11.82 7.85 -5.60
N GLU A 135 -11.34 6.94 -4.76
CA GLU A 135 -9.94 6.50 -4.77
C GLU A 135 -9.51 5.87 -6.10
N VAL A 136 -10.43 5.16 -6.75
CA VAL A 136 -10.12 4.45 -7.99
C VAL A 136 -9.93 5.41 -9.15
N SER A 137 -10.64 6.53 -9.21
CA SER A 137 -10.42 7.56 -10.25
C SER A 137 -9.05 8.21 -10.12
N ALA A 138 -8.57 8.45 -8.88
CA ALA A 138 -7.24 8.97 -8.63
C ALA A 138 -6.17 7.91 -9.02
N CYS A 139 -6.42 6.65 -8.68
CA CYS A 139 -5.62 5.51 -9.11
C CYS A 139 -5.48 5.43 -10.64
N MET A 140 -6.56 5.59 -11.40
CA MET A 140 -6.53 5.54 -12.87
C MET A 140 -5.58 6.61 -13.44
N ARG A 141 -5.65 7.86 -12.95
CA ARG A 141 -4.72 8.93 -13.35
C ARG A 141 -3.27 8.60 -12.98
N LEU A 142 -3.07 7.98 -11.82
CA LEU A 142 -1.75 7.58 -11.34
C LEU A 142 -1.14 6.47 -12.21
N ILE A 143 -1.90 5.42 -12.51
CA ILE A 143 -1.45 4.29 -13.33
C ILE A 143 -1.06 4.77 -14.73
N GLU A 144 -1.89 5.59 -15.38
CA GLU A 144 -1.61 6.15 -16.70
C GLU A 144 -0.26 6.88 -16.70
N ARG A 145 -0.07 7.78 -15.71
CA ARG A 145 1.15 8.59 -15.60
C ARG A 145 2.37 7.75 -15.29
N VAL A 146 2.27 6.78 -14.38
CA VAL A 146 3.37 5.90 -13.99
C VAL A 146 3.75 4.94 -15.13
N CYS A 147 2.78 4.37 -15.86
CA CYS A 147 3.04 3.53 -17.02
C CYS A 147 3.70 4.31 -18.15
N LYS A 148 3.30 5.58 -18.36
CA LYS A 148 3.93 6.48 -19.33
C LYS A 148 5.37 6.86 -18.96
N ASN A 149 5.61 7.24 -17.71
CA ASN A 149 6.90 7.74 -17.25
C ASN A 149 7.91 6.62 -16.93
N PHE A 150 7.41 5.45 -16.55
CA PHE A 150 8.22 4.31 -16.11
C PHE A 150 7.83 2.99 -16.79
N PRO A 151 7.74 2.94 -18.14
CA PRO A 151 7.11 1.83 -18.87
C PRO A 151 7.79 0.48 -18.65
N ARG A 152 9.10 0.47 -18.34
CA ARG A 152 9.91 -0.74 -18.11
C ARG A 152 10.28 -0.96 -16.63
N ALA A 153 9.79 -0.13 -15.72
CA ALA A 153 10.20 -0.21 -14.32
C ALA A 153 9.60 -1.40 -13.59
N PHE A 154 8.36 -1.78 -13.93
CA PHE A 154 7.61 -2.87 -13.34
C PHE A 154 6.82 -3.65 -14.39
N LYS A 155 6.51 -4.91 -14.07
CA LYS A 155 5.67 -5.80 -14.89
C LYS A 155 4.40 -6.23 -14.15
N VAL A 156 4.46 -6.28 -12.82
CA VAL A 156 3.35 -6.68 -11.94
C VAL A 156 2.97 -5.49 -11.06
N VAL A 157 1.68 -5.30 -10.83
CA VAL A 157 1.13 -4.35 -9.87
C VAL A 157 0.48 -5.13 -8.73
N ALA A 158 0.98 -4.95 -7.51
CA ALA A 158 0.41 -5.49 -6.29
C ALA A 158 -0.47 -4.43 -5.62
N CYS A 159 -1.69 -4.80 -5.24
CA CYS A 159 -2.62 -3.87 -4.59
C CYS A 159 -3.64 -4.60 -3.72
N ASP A 160 -4.50 -3.85 -3.03
CA ASP A 160 -5.67 -4.42 -2.37
C ASP A 160 -6.78 -4.79 -3.38
N GLY A 161 -7.84 -5.45 -2.87
CA GLY A 161 -9.00 -5.84 -3.66
C GLY A 161 -9.93 -4.68 -4.08
N LEU A 162 -9.82 -3.48 -3.49
CA LEU A 162 -10.60 -2.31 -3.90
C LEU A 162 -10.28 -1.93 -5.35
N TYR A 163 -9.01 -2.05 -5.75
CA TYR A 163 -8.54 -1.74 -7.10
C TYR A 163 -8.83 -2.81 -8.15
N LEU A 164 -9.33 -3.98 -7.74
CA LEU A 164 -9.81 -5.00 -8.68
C LEU A 164 -11.13 -4.55 -9.32
N GLN A 165 -11.12 -3.47 -10.09
CA GLN A 165 -12.27 -3.02 -10.87
C GLN A 165 -11.95 -3.17 -12.35
N ALA A 166 -12.94 -3.53 -13.16
CA ALA A 166 -12.79 -3.73 -14.60
C ALA A 166 -12.02 -2.57 -15.29
N LYS A 167 -12.32 -1.32 -14.94
CA LYS A 167 -11.61 -0.14 -15.46
C LYS A 167 -10.10 -0.17 -15.19
N VAL A 168 -9.68 -0.56 -13.99
CA VAL A 168 -8.26 -0.67 -13.60
C VAL A 168 -7.60 -1.84 -14.32
N LEU A 169 -8.27 -2.99 -14.37
CA LEU A 169 -7.78 -4.19 -15.05
C LEU A 169 -7.55 -3.92 -16.54
N ASN A 170 -8.53 -3.32 -17.21
CA ASN A 170 -8.43 -2.95 -18.63
C ASN A 170 -7.31 -1.93 -18.88
N LEU A 171 -7.12 -0.94 -18.01
CA LEU A 171 -6.03 0.03 -18.14
C LEU A 171 -4.65 -0.63 -17.99
N LEU A 172 -4.48 -1.49 -16.99
CA LEU A 172 -3.22 -2.23 -16.80
C LEU A 172 -2.93 -3.15 -17.99
N ASP A 173 -3.97 -3.76 -18.57
CA ASP A 173 -3.82 -4.60 -19.74
C ASP A 173 -3.37 -3.84 -20.99
N GLN A 174 -3.92 -2.63 -21.22
CA GLN A 174 -3.46 -1.73 -22.28
C GLN A 174 -1.96 -1.42 -22.15
N HIS A 175 -1.45 -1.33 -20.92
CA HIS A 175 -0.03 -1.14 -20.64
C HIS A 175 0.77 -2.45 -20.49
N LYS A 176 0.17 -3.60 -20.79
CA LYS A 176 0.76 -4.94 -20.69
C LYS A 176 1.33 -5.23 -19.30
N LYS A 177 0.58 -4.85 -18.26
CA LYS A 177 0.91 -5.08 -16.85
C LYS A 177 0.03 -6.18 -16.28
N TYR A 178 0.63 -7.03 -15.45
CA TYR A 178 -0.11 -7.97 -14.63
C TYR A 178 -0.54 -7.31 -13.32
N ILE A 179 -1.61 -7.80 -12.73
CA ILE A 179 -2.07 -7.41 -11.40
C ILE A 179 -2.05 -8.62 -10.48
N ILE A 180 -1.71 -8.39 -9.22
CA ILE A 180 -1.92 -9.33 -8.12
C ILE A 180 -2.59 -8.55 -6.99
N ALA A 181 -3.64 -9.10 -6.41
CA ALA A 181 -4.33 -8.45 -5.32
C ALA A 181 -4.94 -9.46 -4.37
N VAL A 182 -5.07 -9.05 -3.11
CA VAL A 182 -5.73 -9.88 -2.10
C VAL A 182 -7.24 -9.75 -2.28
N LEU A 183 -7.89 -10.85 -2.62
CA LEU A 183 -9.34 -10.92 -2.80
C LEU A 183 -10.02 -11.14 -1.43
N LYS A 184 -10.63 -10.07 -0.88
CA LYS A 184 -11.31 -10.10 0.43
C LYS A 184 -12.84 -9.93 0.37
N ASP A 185 -13.38 -9.67 -0.82
CA ASP A 185 -14.78 -9.26 -0.98
C ASP A 185 -15.66 -10.46 -1.37
N GLU A 186 -16.47 -10.92 -0.40
CA GLU A 186 -17.31 -12.12 -0.55
C GLU A 186 -18.47 -11.94 -1.54
N ASN A 187 -18.83 -10.68 -1.86
CA ASN A 187 -19.99 -10.39 -2.70
C ASN A 187 -19.68 -10.50 -4.20
N ARG A 188 -18.41 -10.59 -4.58
CA ARG A 188 -18.01 -10.68 -6.00
C ARG A 188 -18.31 -12.06 -6.56
N VAL A 189 -18.76 -12.10 -7.81
CA VAL A 189 -19.06 -13.36 -8.53
C VAL A 189 -17.83 -14.26 -8.54
N ILE A 190 -16.67 -13.74 -8.94
CA ILE A 190 -15.43 -14.52 -8.95
C ILE A 190 -15.02 -15.09 -7.58
N TYR A 191 -15.30 -14.38 -6.47
CA TYR A 191 -15.00 -14.89 -5.14
C TYR A 191 -15.88 -16.09 -4.81
N ARG A 192 -17.17 -16.01 -5.15
CA ARG A 192 -18.12 -17.12 -4.96
C ARG A 192 -17.79 -18.31 -5.86
N ASP A 193 -17.44 -18.07 -7.11
CA ASP A 193 -17.06 -19.12 -8.06
C ASP A 193 -15.76 -19.82 -7.63
N ALA A 194 -14.74 -19.05 -7.25
CA ALA A 194 -13.50 -19.60 -6.73
C ALA A 194 -13.76 -20.46 -5.48
N ASN A 195 -14.56 -19.99 -4.53
CA ASN A 195 -14.93 -20.78 -3.35
C ASN A 195 -15.75 -22.03 -3.68
N GLY A 196 -16.66 -21.94 -4.65
CA GLY A 196 -17.38 -23.10 -5.18
C GLY A 196 -16.42 -24.15 -5.72
N LEU A 197 -15.40 -23.73 -6.48
CA LEU A 197 -14.37 -24.63 -6.99
C LEU A 197 -13.47 -25.19 -5.88
N PHE A 198 -13.11 -24.38 -4.88
CA PHE A 198 -12.35 -24.86 -3.72
C PHE A 198 -13.09 -25.93 -2.91
N SER A 199 -14.42 -25.99 -2.98
CA SER A 199 -15.20 -27.05 -2.33
C SER A 199 -15.14 -28.40 -3.05
N ILE A 200 -14.70 -28.42 -4.31
CA ILE A 200 -14.66 -29.61 -5.18
C ILE A 200 -13.21 -30.05 -5.45
N VAL A 201 -12.29 -29.08 -5.55
CA VAL A 201 -10.87 -29.31 -5.81
C VAL A 201 -10.15 -29.60 -4.50
N SER A 202 -9.41 -30.72 -4.45
CA SER A 202 -8.54 -31.04 -3.32
C SER A 202 -7.33 -30.10 -3.29
N PRO A 203 -6.94 -29.56 -2.12
CA PRO A 203 -5.76 -28.74 -2.02
C PRO A 203 -4.48 -29.56 -2.23
N GLU A 204 -3.46 -28.90 -2.75
CA GLU A 204 -2.09 -29.37 -2.57
C GLU A 204 -1.66 -29.14 -1.12
N ARG A 205 -1.05 -30.15 -0.51
CA ARG A 205 -0.62 -30.09 0.89
C ARG A 205 0.88 -30.25 0.99
N PHE A 206 1.52 -29.36 1.74
CA PHE A 206 2.92 -29.51 2.11
C PHE A 206 3.19 -28.91 3.48
N LYS A 207 4.39 -29.16 4.00
CA LYS A 207 4.82 -28.71 5.31
C LYS A 207 6.15 -27.99 5.18
N ASP A 208 6.24 -26.79 5.75
CA ASP A 208 7.48 -26.06 5.92
C ASP A 208 7.70 -25.78 7.41
N GLY A 209 8.64 -26.50 8.01
CA GLY A 209 8.90 -26.48 9.45
C GLY A 209 7.69 -26.87 10.29
N LYS A 210 7.12 -25.90 11.01
CA LYS A 210 5.95 -26.08 11.92
C LYS A 210 4.63 -25.67 11.28
N VAL A 211 4.67 -25.19 10.04
CA VAL A 211 3.49 -24.71 9.32
C VAL A 211 3.08 -25.76 8.30
N GLU A 212 1.83 -26.15 8.35
CA GLU A 212 1.18 -27.01 7.36
C GLU A 212 0.35 -26.12 6.44
N TYR A 213 0.55 -26.29 5.14
CA TYR A 213 -0.12 -25.50 4.11
C TYR A 213 -1.12 -26.39 3.37
N GLU A 214 -2.30 -25.85 3.12
CA GLU A 214 -3.22 -26.33 2.10
C GLU A 214 -3.38 -25.22 1.05
N ILE A 215 -3.04 -25.50 -0.20
CA ILE A 215 -3.12 -24.53 -1.29
C ILE A 215 -4.13 -25.02 -2.33
N TRP A 216 -5.07 -24.14 -2.67
CA TRP A 216 -5.91 -24.28 -3.84
C TRP A 216 -5.45 -23.31 -4.90
N ASP A 217 -5.38 -23.81 -6.13
CA ASP A 217 -4.95 -23.05 -7.28
C ASP A 217 -5.93 -23.29 -8.41
N VAL A 218 -6.71 -22.26 -8.74
CA VAL A 218 -7.72 -22.31 -9.78
C VAL A 218 -7.34 -21.29 -10.83
N ASP A 219 -7.06 -21.78 -12.03
CA ASP A 219 -6.81 -20.96 -13.21
C ASP A 219 -8.08 -20.80 -14.06
N HIS A 220 -7.95 -20.00 -15.13
CA HIS A 220 -8.96 -19.87 -16.18
C HIS A 220 -10.36 -19.40 -15.72
N LEU A 221 -10.46 -18.63 -14.63
CA LEU A 221 -11.73 -18.07 -14.16
C LEU A 221 -12.16 -16.87 -15.02
N ALA A 222 -13.24 -17.05 -15.80
CA ALA A 222 -13.80 -16.04 -16.69
C ALA A 222 -14.95 -15.21 -16.10
N SER A 223 -15.31 -15.42 -14.84
CA SER A 223 -16.50 -14.79 -14.21
C SER A 223 -16.26 -13.38 -13.65
N TRP A 224 -15.37 -12.62 -14.30
CA TRP A 224 -15.09 -11.24 -13.93
C TRP A 224 -15.93 -10.26 -14.75
N ASP A 225 -16.91 -9.62 -14.11
CA ASP A 225 -17.79 -8.66 -14.78
C ASP A 225 -17.00 -7.55 -15.47
N ASN A 226 -17.29 -7.34 -16.76
CA ASN A 226 -16.69 -6.30 -17.61
C ASN A 226 -15.16 -6.39 -17.80
N TYR A 227 -14.56 -7.56 -17.56
CA TYR A 227 -13.16 -7.84 -17.89
C TYR A 227 -13.07 -9.13 -18.74
N PRO A 228 -12.62 -9.05 -20.00
CA PRO A 228 -12.76 -10.16 -20.96
C PRO A 228 -11.72 -11.27 -20.78
N LYS A 229 -10.71 -11.10 -19.91
CA LYS A 229 -9.65 -12.08 -19.71
C LYS A 229 -9.90 -12.93 -18.48
N GLU A 230 -9.42 -14.15 -18.55
CA GLU A 230 -9.44 -15.07 -17.43
C GLU A 230 -8.46 -14.66 -16.32
N MET A 231 -8.81 -15.03 -15.10
CA MET A 231 -8.05 -14.77 -13.88
C MET A 231 -7.65 -16.09 -13.23
N ARG A 232 -6.55 -16.05 -12.46
CA ARG A 232 -6.13 -17.15 -11.58
C ARG A 232 -6.37 -16.71 -10.14
N VAL A 233 -6.99 -17.57 -9.34
CA VAL A 233 -7.24 -17.33 -7.92
C VAL A 233 -6.54 -18.42 -7.13
N VAL A 234 -5.69 -18.00 -6.20
CA VAL A 234 -4.96 -18.87 -5.29
C VAL A 234 -5.47 -18.61 -3.89
N LYS A 235 -5.76 -19.69 -3.15
CA LYS A 235 -6.11 -19.66 -1.73
C LYS A 235 -5.09 -20.50 -0.98
N SER A 236 -4.51 -19.93 0.06
CA SER A 236 -3.65 -20.64 1.01
C SER A 236 -4.36 -20.73 2.35
N PHE A 237 -4.28 -21.88 2.98
CA PHE A 237 -4.68 -22.08 4.37
C PHE A 237 -3.46 -22.56 5.14
N GLU A 238 -3.10 -21.82 6.18
CA GLU A 238 -1.91 -22.08 6.98
C GLU A 238 -2.31 -22.54 8.38
N ARG A 239 -1.84 -23.72 8.78
CA ARG A 239 -1.98 -24.24 10.13
C ARG A 239 -0.63 -24.26 10.82
N THR A 240 -0.48 -23.44 11.86
CA THR A 240 0.73 -23.44 12.69
C THR A 240 0.46 -24.17 14.00
N THR A 241 1.35 -25.09 14.36
CA THR A 241 1.29 -25.80 15.65
C THR A 241 2.38 -25.28 16.59
N GLU A 242 1.99 -24.60 17.66
CA GLU A 242 2.91 -24.11 18.70
C GLU A 242 2.72 -24.84 20.02
N ARG A 243 3.82 -25.18 20.71
CA ARG A 243 3.76 -25.57 22.12
C ARG A 243 3.92 -24.33 22.98
N ARG A 244 2.91 -24.00 23.77
CA ARG A 244 2.97 -22.92 24.76
C ARG A 244 2.92 -23.51 26.17
N HIS A 245 3.46 -22.76 27.13
CA HIS A 245 3.23 -23.09 28.53
C HIS A 245 1.78 -22.75 28.88
N ALA A 246 1.05 -23.71 29.43
CA ALA A 246 -0.30 -23.45 29.92
C ALA A 246 -0.25 -22.32 30.95
N ALA A 247 -1.13 -21.32 30.80
CA ALA A 247 -1.29 -20.25 31.77
C ALA A 247 -1.94 -20.83 33.04
N SER A 248 -1.14 -21.49 33.88
CA SER A 248 -1.60 -22.00 35.17
C SER A 248 -1.54 -20.89 36.21
N GLY A 249 -2.69 -20.59 36.81
CA GLY A 249 -2.75 -19.94 38.12
C GLY A 249 -1.82 -20.64 39.12
N PHE A 250 -1.31 -19.86 40.06
CA PHE A 250 -0.06 -19.98 40.84
C PHE A 250 0.29 -21.33 41.53
N LEU A 251 -0.42 -22.45 41.35
CA LEU A 251 -0.23 -23.68 42.12
C LEU A 251 -0.42 -25.02 41.38
N SER A 252 -0.10 -25.15 40.08
CA SER A 252 0.04 -26.50 39.49
C SER A 252 1.16 -26.60 38.45
N GLY A 253 1.81 -27.76 38.40
CA GLY A 253 3.06 -28.01 37.67
C GLY A 253 3.04 -27.64 36.18
N ARG A 254 4.23 -27.35 35.64
CA ARG A 254 4.46 -26.92 34.26
C ARG A 254 3.85 -27.91 33.26
N LYS A 255 2.66 -27.60 32.74
CA LYS A 255 2.04 -28.32 31.63
C LYS A 255 2.29 -27.56 30.33
N TRP A 256 2.66 -28.31 29.30
CA TRP A 256 2.74 -27.81 27.93
C TRP A 256 1.38 -28.03 27.27
N GLU A 257 0.88 -27.02 26.57
CA GLU A 257 -0.31 -27.11 25.73
C GLU A 257 0.09 -26.90 24.27
N THR A 258 -0.60 -27.60 23.37
CA THR A 258 -0.43 -27.39 21.93
C THR A 258 -1.53 -26.45 21.47
N VAL A 259 -1.13 -25.28 20.96
CA VAL A 259 -2.03 -24.27 20.41
C VAL A 259 -1.91 -24.31 18.90
N THR A 260 -3.04 -24.48 18.22
CA THR A 260 -3.15 -24.43 16.77
C THR A 260 -3.72 -23.08 16.38
N SER A 261 -3.03 -22.35 15.51
CA SER A 261 -3.55 -21.12 14.89
C SER A 261 -3.73 -21.31 13.40
N GLU A 262 -4.82 -20.81 12.87
CA GLU A 262 -5.22 -20.95 11.47
C GLU A 262 -5.33 -19.57 10.81
N THR A 263 -4.72 -19.42 9.63
CA THR A 263 -4.76 -18.18 8.83
C THR A 263 -5.15 -18.54 7.40
N THR A 264 -5.98 -17.71 6.76
CA THR A 264 -6.39 -17.84 5.34
C THR A 264 -6.02 -16.58 4.59
#